data_AF-K1U1Z5-F1
#
_entry.id   AF-K1U1Z5-F1
#
_cell.length_a   1.000
_cell.length_b   1.000
_cell.length_c   1.000
_cell.angle_alpha   90.00
_cell.angle_beta   90.00
_cell.angle_gamma   90.00
#
_symmetry.space_group_name_H-M   'P 1'
#
loop_
_entity.id
_entity.type
_entity.pdbx_description
1 polymer ?
#
loop_
_entity_poly.entity_id
_entity_poly.type
_entity_poly.pdbx_seq_one_letter_code
_entity_poly.pdbx_strand_id
1 'polypeptide(L)'
;MQPDAKEKALLKKAPQAYRYLLQNVWPSLRRTDYTIEYDVQAFNVAKAREVIKTRPQKLSLQEMYLVAQTYPKGSAEFNNVFDIAVRMFPEDKLANLNAASAAIERGDKVSAEKYL
;
A
#
# COMPACT_ATOMS: atom_id res chain seq x y z
N MET A 1 3.49 29.13 -15.61
CA MET A 1 4.39 29.20 -14.44
C MET A 1 4.75 30.66 -14.21
N GLN A 2 4.48 31.23 -13.03
CA GLN A 2 5.04 32.54 -12.70
C GLN A 2 6.53 32.35 -12.41
N PRO A 3 7.43 33.26 -12.85
CA PRO A 3 8.85 33.11 -12.57
C PRO A 3 9.08 33.14 -11.07
N ASP A 4 9.78 32.11 -10.55
CA ASP A 4 10.18 32.10 -9.16
C ASP A 4 11.16 33.27 -8.87
N ALA A 5 11.41 33.57 -7.59
CA ALA A 5 12.28 34.69 -7.23
C ALA A 5 13.71 34.54 -7.78
N LYS A 6 14.17 33.30 -8.02
CA LYS A 6 15.48 32.97 -8.55
C LYS A 6 15.56 33.26 -10.05
N GLU A 7 14.52 32.91 -10.81
CA GLU A 7 14.41 33.21 -12.24
C GLU A 7 14.38 34.71 -12.50
N LYS A 8 13.65 35.49 -11.68
CA LYS A 8 13.64 36.95 -11.77
C LYS A 8 15.03 37.55 -11.53
N ALA A 9 15.77 37.03 -10.55
CA ALA A 9 17.13 37.48 -10.26
C ALA A 9 18.11 37.13 -11.39
N LEU A 10 17.99 35.94 -11.99
CA LEU A 10 18.81 35.51 -13.12
C LEU A 10 18.53 36.34 -14.38
N LEU A 11 17.26 36.62 -14.67
CA LEU A 11 16.88 37.47 -15.80
C LEU A 11 17.46 38.89 -15.67
N LYS A 12 17.52 39.44 -14.45
CA LYS A 12 18.09 40.77 -14.20
C LYS A 12 19.62 40.79 -14.31
N LYS A 13 20.30 39.75 -13.82
CA LYS A 13 21.77 39.69 -13.79
C LYS A 13 22.39 39.27 -15.13
N ALA A 14 21.74 38.38 -15.87
CA ALA A 14 22.30 37.81 -17.10
C ALA A 14 21.19 37.49 -18.13
N PRO A 15 20.55 38.52 -18.73
CA PRO A 15 19.37 38.34 -19.58
C PRO A 15 19.66 37.52 -20.85
N GLN A 16 20.85 37.65 -21.45
CA GLN A 16 21.21 36.90 -22.66
C GLN A 16 21.44 35.42 -22.37
N ALA A 17 22.19 35.10 -21.31
CA ALA A 17 22.42 33.72 -20.88
C ALA A 17 21.11 33.04 -20.44
N TYR A 18 20.24 33.76 -19.73
CA TYR A 18 18.93 33.26 -19.34
C TYR A 18 18.07 32.89 -20.56
N ARG A 19 18.00 33.75 -21.58
CA ARG A 19 17.27 33.46 -22.83
C ARG A 19 17.85 32.27 -23.57
N TYR A 20 19.17 32.13 -23.62
CA TYR A 20 19.84 30.97 -24.22
C TYR A 20 19.46 29.66 -23.52
N LEU A 21 19.53 29.63 -22.18
CA LEU A 21 19.16 28.47 -21.38
C LEU A 21 17.68 28.11 -21.55
N LEU A 22 16.79 29.11 -21.55
CA LEU A 22 15.35 28.92 -21.73
C LEU A 22 14.98 28.37 -23.12
N GLN A 23 15.68 28.80 -24.17
CA GLN A 23 15.38 28.35 -25.53
C GLN A 23 16.03 27.01 -25.89
N ASN A 24 17.24 26.76 -25.40
CA ASN A 24 18.07 25.66 -25.91
C ASN A 24 18.34 24.54 -24.90
N VAL A 25 18.15 24.79 -23.60
CA VAL A 25 18.59 23.84 -22.54
C VAL A 25 17.41 23.37 -21.70
N TRP A 26 16.66 24.27 -21.07
CA TRP A 26 15.55 23.92 -20.17
C TRP A 26 14.40 23.13 -20.81
N PRO A 27 14.03 23.30 -22.09
CA PRO A 27 13.00 22.47 -22.71
C PRO A 27 13.35 20.97 -22.73
N SER A 28 14.65 20.64 -22.77
CA SER A 28 15.12 19.24 -22.70
C SER A 28 15.12 18.67 -21.27
N LEU A 29 15.18 19.55 -20.27
CA LEU A 29 15.08 19.18 -18.87
C LEU A 29 13.59 19.07 -18.51
N ARG A 30 12.98 17.93 -18.83
CA ARG A 30 11.63 17.60 -18.35
C ARG A 30 11.62 17.67 -16.83
N ARG A 31 11.06 18.74 -16.29
CA ARG A 31 10.77 18.88 -14.87
C ARG A 31 9.26 18.88 -14.70
N THR A 32 8.75 17.81 -14.12
CA THR A 32 7.36 17.77 -13.69
C THR A 32 7.34 17.70 -12.18
N ASP A 33 7.08 18.85 -11.56
CA ASP A 33 6.87 18.94 -10.13
C ASP A 33 5.40 18.54 -9.87
N TYR A 34 5.19 17.38 -9.25
CA TYR A 34 3.86 16.92 -8.81
C TYR A 34 3.82 16.91 -7.29
N THR A 35 2.77 17.51 -6.73
CA THR A 35 2.37 17.29 -5.33
C THR A 35 1.15 16.39 -5.35
N ILE A 36 1.26 15.20 -4.75
CA ILE A 36 0.12 14.28 -4.60
C ILE A 36 -0.43 14.48 -3.20
N GLU A 37 -1.59 15.12 -3.12
CA GLU A 37 -2.38 15.21 -1.89
C GLU A 37 -3.49 14.16 -1.95
N TYR A 38 -3.58 13.32 -0.92
CA TYR A 38 -4.63 12.33 -0.82
C TYR A 38 -5.12 12.23 0.62
N ASP A 39 -6.43 12.14 0.78
CA ASP A 39 -7.05 11.79 2.06
C ASP A 39 -7.03 10.27 2.23
N VAL A 40 -6.30 9.80 3.24
CA VAL A 40 -6.37 8.39 3.66
C VAL A 40 -7.73 8.16 4.29
N GLN A 41 -8.60 7.44 3.58
CA GLN A 41 -9.91 7.08 4.12
C GLN A 41 -9.73 6.21 5.37
N ALA A 42 -10.44 6.56 6.45
CA ALA A 42 -10.46 5.76 7.67
C ALA A 42 -10.94 4.33 7.39
N PHE A 43 -10.44 3.38 8.18
CA PHE A 43 -10.79 1.97 8.07
C PHE A 43 -12.31 1.76 8.18
N ASN A 44 -12.84 0.87 7.34
CA ASN A 44 -14.21 0.42 7.39
C ASN A 44 -14.27 -1.09 7.14
N VAL A 45 -14.76 -1.85 8.12
CA VAL A 45 -14.82 -3.32 8.07
C VAL A 45 -15.62 -3.84 6.87
N ALA A 46 -16.75 -3.21 6.53
CA ALA A 46 -17.59 -3.65 5.42
C ALA A 46 -16.88 -3.49 4.07
N LYS A 47 -16.13 -2.39 3.92
CA LYS A 47 -15.28 -2.19 2.74
C LYS A 47 -14.10 -3.18 2.73
N ALA A 48 -13.47 -3.41 3.87
CA ALA A 48 -12.36 -4.36 4.00
C ALA A 48 -12.77 -5.79 3.63
N ARG A 49 -14.02 -6.22 3.92
CA ARG A 49 -14.58 -7.50 3.47
C ARG A 49 -14.64 -7.65 1.95
N GLU A 50 -14.79 -6.56 1.20
CA GLU A 50 -14.76 -6.58 -0.26
C GLU A 50 -13.33 -6.42 -0.81
N VAL A 51 -12.50 -5.62 -0.14
CA VAL A 51 -11.09 -5.45 -0.52
C VAL A 51 -10.30 -6.75 -0.35
N ILE A 52 -10.52 -7.52 0.71
CA ILE A 52 -9.75 -8.77 0.93
C ILE A 52 -9.97 -9.80 -0.19
N LYS A 53 -11.14 -9.79 -0.84
CA LYS A 53 -11.47 -10.70 -1.95
C LYS A 53 -10.78 -10.31 -3.27
N THR A 54 -10.53 -9.01 -3.46
CA THR A 54 -10.12 -8.46 -4.77
C THR A 54 -8.70 -7.90 -4.78
N ARG A 55 -8.28 -7.27 -3.68
CA ARG A 55 -7.00 -6.57 -3.51
C ARG A 55 -6.46 -6.73 -2.08
N PRO A 56 -6.20 -7.96 -1.61
CA PRO A 56 -5.77 -8.22 -0.24
C PRO A 56 -4.47 -7.49 0.14
N GLN A 57 -3.57 -7.23 -0.81
CA GLN A 57 -2.33 -6.47 -0.61
C GLN A 57 -2.54 -5.01 -0.17
N LYS A 58 -3.77 -4.50 -0.20
CA LYS A 58 -4.13 -3.15 0.26
C LYS A 58 -4.60 -3.12 1.72
N LEU A 59 -4.65 -4.26 2.39
CA LEU A 59 -5.02 -4.36 3.79
C LEU A 59 -3.78 -4.66 4.61
N SER A 60 -3.68 -4.00 5.76
CA SER A 60 -2.77 -4.41 6.82
C SER A 60 -3.25 -5.71 7.48
N LEU A 61 -2.33 -6.42 8.13
CA LEU A 61 -2.63 -7.65 8.86
C LEU A 61 -3.72 -7.45 9.93
N GLN A 62 -3.68 -6.32 10.64
CA GLN A 62 -4.69 -5.96 11.65
C GLN A 62 -6.09 -5.81 11.04
N GLU A 63 -6.19 -5.17 9.87
CA GLU A 63 -7.47 -5.01 9.16
C GLU A 63 -8.01 -6.35 8.68
N MET A 64 -7.14 -7.27 8.25
CA MET A 64 -7.55 -8.64 7.94
C MET A 64 -8.11 -9.34 9.18
N TYR A 65 -7.49 -9.22 10.35
CA TYR A 65 -8.03 -9.81 11.58
C TYR A 65 -9.37 -9.21 11.99
N LEU A 66 -9.57 -7.91 11.81
CA LEU A 66 -10.88 -7.27 12.03
C LEU A 66 -11.93 -7.83 11.07
N VAL A 67 -11.56 -8.12 9.82
CA VAL A 67 -12.43 -8.81 8.86
C VAL A 67 -12.73 -10.25 9.32
N ALA A 68 -11.74 -11.01 9.81
CA ALA A 68 -11.96 -12.36 10.32
C ALA A 68 -12.99 -12.40 11.45
N GLN A 69 -12.95 -11.43 12.37
CA GLN A 69 -13.90 -11.32 13.49
C GLN A 69 -15.35 -11.07 13.06
N THR A 70 -15.60 -10.68 11.81
CA THR A 70 -16.96 -10.54 11.26
C THR A 70 -17.60 -11.86 10.85
N TYR A 71 -16.81 -12.93 10.77
CA TYR A 71 -17.25 -14.27 10.40
C TYR A 71 -17.37 -15.17 11.64
N PRO A 72 -18.29 -16.15 11.65
CA PRO A 72 -18.33 -17.15 12.70
C PRO A 72 -16.98 -17.86 12.81
N LYS A 73 -16.48 -18.04 14.04
CA LYS A 73 -15.21 -18.73 14.29
C LYS A 73 -15.26 -20.14 13.67
N GLY A 74 -14.21 -20.51 12.94
CA GLY A 74 -14.09 -21.82 12.27
C GLY A 74 -14.88 -21.96 10.96
N SER A 75 -15.63 -20.94 10.53
CA SER A 75 -16.24 -20.92 9.19
C SER A 75 -15.19 -20.93 8.09
N ALA A 76 -15.60 -21.32 6.88
CA ALA A 76 -14.72 -21.30 5.70
C ALA A 76 -14.18 -19.90 5.42
N GLU A 77 -15.03 -18.88 5.58
CA GLU A 77 -14.66 -17.47 5.41
C GLU A 77 -13.66 -17.02 6.46
N PHE A 78 -13.87 -17.39 7.73
CA PHE A 78 -12.94 -17.11 8.82
C PHE A 78 -11.55 -17.69 8.51
N ASN A 79 -11.49 -18.98 8.15
CA ASN A 79 -10.23 -19.67 7.85
C ASN A 79 -9.52 -19.07 6.62
N ASN A 80 -10.28 -18.73 5.58
CA ASN A 80 -9.74 -18.14 4.36
C ASN A 80 -9.06 -16.78 4.61
N VAL A 81 -9.51 -16.01 5.62
CA VAL A 81 -8.82 -14.76 5.99
C VAL A 81 -7.39 -15.05 6.47
N PHE A 82 -7.18 -16.08 7.28
CA PHE A 82 -5.84 -16.44 7.77
C PHE A 82 -4.95 -17.02 6.66
N ASP A 83 -5.52 -17.81 5.75
CA ASP A 83 -4.79 -18.30 4.58
C ASP A 83 -4.36 -17.14 3.66
N ILE A 84 -5.21 -16.11 3.49
CA ILE A 84 -4.84 -14.88 2.78
C ILE A 84 -3.75 -14.11 3.54
N ALA A 85 -3.88 -13.99 4.86
CA ALA A 85 -2.95 -13.24 5.71
C ALA A 85 -1.53 -13.79 5.61
N VAL A 86 -1.32 -15.09 5.76
CA VAL A 86 0.01 -15.72 5.59
C VAL A 86 0.55 -15.54 4.18
N ARG A 87 -0.30 -15.61 3.15
CA ARG A 87 0.16 -15.39 1.78
C ARG A 87 0.62 -13.95 1.53
N MET A 88 -0.01 -12.96 2.18
CA MET A 88 0.35 -11.55 2.05
C MET A 88 1.51 -11.14 2.95
N PHE A 89 1.65 -11.79 4.10
CA PHE A 89 2.66 -11.51 5.13
C PHE A 89 3.41 -12.79 5.54
N PRO A 90 4.14 -13.44 4.62
CA PRO A 90 4.76 -14.75 4.87
C PRO A 90 5.86 -14.73 5.94
N GLU A 91 6.50 -13.58 6.15
CA GLU A 91 7.56 -13.38 7.15
C GLU A 91 7.01 -12.97 8.53
N ASP A 92 5.70 -12.72 8.63
CA ASP A 92 5.08 -12.29 9.88
C ASP A 92 4.78 -13.51 10.77
N LYS A 93 5.49 -13.58 11.90
CA LYS A 93 5.38 -14.69 12.85
C LYS A 93 3.97 -14.84 13.43
N LEU A 94 3.24 -13.74 13.63
CA LEU A 94 1.88 -13.79 14.18
C LEU A 94 0.89 -14.29 13.13
N ALA A 95 1.02 -13.86 11.88
CA ALA A 95 0.23 -14.37 10.76
C ALA A 95 0.40 -15.89 10.62
N ASN A 96 1.66 -16.35 10.61
CA ASN A 96 2.05 -17.75 10.54
C ASN A 96 1.46 -18.56 11.71
N LEU A 97 1.62 -18.10 12.95
CA LEU A 97 1.06 -18.77 14.13
C LEU A 97 -0.47 -18.85 14.10
N ASN A 98 -1.13 -17.78 13.68
CA ASN A 98 -2.60 -17.75 13.61
C ASN A 98 -3.13 -18.67 12.52
N ALA A 99 -2.46 -18.72 11.35
CA ALA A 99 -2.82 -19.65 10.28
C ALA A 99 -2.54 -21.11 10.68
N ALA A 100 -1.44 -21.39 11.37
CA ALA A 100 -1.18 -22.70 11.95
C ALA A 100 -2.28 -23.11 12.94
N SER A 101 -2.71 -22.20 13.80
CA SER A 101 -3.80 -22.44 14.75
C SER A 101 -5.13 -22.72 14.05
N ALA A 102 -5.49 -21.93 13.02
CA ALA A 102 -6.68 -22.15 12.22
C ALA A 102 -6.63 -23.49 11.46
N ALA A 103 -5.46 -23.87 10.95
CA ALA A 103 -5.23 -25.15 10.29
C ALA A 103 -5.38 -26.34 11.26
N ILE A 104 -4.88 -26.21 12.50
CA ILE A 104 -5.08 -27.21 13.55
C ILE A 104 -6.57 -27.33 13.91
N GLU A 105 -7.29 -26.21 14.10
CA GLU A 105 -8.71 -26.21 14.45
C GLU A 105 -9.57 -26.94 13.40
N ARG A 106 -9.20 -26.88 12.11
CA ARG A 106 -9.87 -27.62 11.02
C ARG A 106 -9.34 -29.04 10.76
N GLY A 107 -8.38 -29.50 11.57
CA GLY A 107 -7.79 -30.84 11.46
C GLY A 107 -6.71 -30.99 10.37
N ASP A 108 -6.28 -29.90 9.73
CA ASP A 108 -5.27 -29.86 8.68
C ASP A 108 -3.86 -29.69 9.26
N LYS A 109 -3.34 -30.78 9.82
CA LYS A 109 -2.02 -30.80 10.45
C LYS A 109 -0.87 -30.55 9.47
N VAL A 110 -1.06 -30.92 8.20
CA VAL A 110 -0.02 -30.77 7.15
C VAL A 110 0.18 -29.30 6.81
N SER A 111 -0.90 -28.53 6.65
CA SER A 111 -0.77 -27.08 6.45
C SER A 111 -0.28 -26.39 7.72
N ALA A 112 -0.72 -26.83 8.90
CA ALA A 112 -0.26 -26.25 10.15
C ALA A 112 1.26 -26.34 10.33
N GLU A 113 1.86 -27.49 10.01
CA GLU A 113 3.32 -27.68 10.07
C GLU A 113 4.07 -26.76 9.11
N LYS A 114 3.51 -26.48 7.92
CA LYS A 114 4.13 -25.57 6.94
C LYS A 114 4.12 -24.11 7.36
N TYR A 115 3.23 -23.74 8.28
CA TYR A 115 3.11 -22.37 8.78
C TYR A 115 3.97 -22.13 10.03
N LEU A 116 4.63 -23.14 10.59
CA LEU A 116 5.55 -23.03 11.75
C LEU A 116 7.02 -23.01 11.29
#